data_AF-A0A843MCW4-F1
#
_entry.id   AF-A0A843MCW4-F1
#
_cell.length_a   1.000
_cell.length_b   1.000
_cell.length_c   1.000
_cell.angle_alpha   90.00
_cell.angle_beta   90.00
_cell.angle_gamma   90.00
#
_symmetry.space_group_name_H-M   'P 1'
#
loop_
_entity.id
_entity.type
_entity.pdbx_description
1 polymer ?
#
loop_
_entity_poly.entity_id
_entity_poly.type
_entity_poly.pdbx_seq_one_letter_code
_entity_poly.pdbx_strand_id
1 'polypeptide(L)'
;MKYQCQICGYIHDEEKEGKSFKELEKCPDCKSDVSNFEIMKKDMAYKTYECEVCHYVYDEEKEGQVLVKLGKCPVCGSPLSKFKAIQKTEYRIYQCRICNYIHDEKTEKIPLKDLKECPDCGSDISNFEPAETNENNWLISFPKQYIRNDESVRHMDTIYKLCDSGKPITAPMATELPMPDWDDILILGNQLNPMPLEEDAEVSATTVIGKNAEKPLVIENPVYVSHMSYGALSKESKIALAKGSFKAKTAMCSGEGGILPEVKNEAYKYIFEYVPNKYSVTDENLKTPDAIEIKIGQATKPGMGGLL
;
A
#
# COMPACT_ATOMS: atom_id res chain seq x y z
N MET A 1 27.91 -19.58 27.89
CA MET A 1 27.52 -18.21 28.29
C MET A 1 28.65 -17.24 27.93
N LYS A 2 28.35 -15.93 27.83
CA LYS A 2 29.36 -14.89 27.54
C LYS A 2 29.63 -14.03 28.77
N TYR A 3 30.89 -13.73 29.02
CA TYR A 3 31.35 -12.91 30.15
C TYR A 3 32.28 -11.84 29.63
N GLN A 4 32.13 -10.60 30.12
CA GLN A 4 32.98 -9.48 29.70
C GLN A 4 33.82 -8.99 30.89
N CYS A 5 35.13 -8.92 30.68
CA CYS A 5 36.05 -8.30 31.63
C CYS A 5 35.79 -6.80 31.69
N GLN A 6 35.45 -6.27 32.87
CA GLN A 6 35.16 -4.84 33.06
C GLN A 6 36.43 -3.95 33.04
N ILE A 7 37.62 -4.56 33.05
CA ILE A 7 38.90 -3.83 33.01
C ILE A 7 39.36 -3.58 31.57
N CYS A 8 39.32 -4.61 30.70
CA CYS A 8 39.86 -4.50 29.33
C CYS A 8 38.86 -4.81 28.22
N GLY A 9 37.65 -5.27 28.55
CA GLY A 9 36.62 -5.59 27.57
C GLY A 9 36.75 -6.96 26.91
N TYR A 10 37.72 -7.80 27.28
CA TYR A 10 37.84 -9.18 26.79
C TYR A 10 36.54 -9.98 27.00
N ILE A 11 36.08 -10.68 25.96
CA ILE A 11 34.85 -11.48 25.98
C ILE A 11 35.19 -12.96 26.00
N HIS A 12 34.86 -13.64 27.10
CA HIS A 12 34.94 -15.10 27.21
C HIS A 12 33.63 -15.73 26.76
N ASP A 13 33.67 -16.52 25.68
CA ASP A 13 32.52 -17.25 25.13
C ASP A 13 32.73 -18.76 25.29
N GLU A 14 32.05 -19.35 26.28
CA GLU A 14 32.24 -20.76 26.64
C GLU A 14 31.95 -21.74 25.50
N GLU A 15 31.06 -21.39 24.56
CA GLU A 15 30.74 -22.26 23.40
C GLU A 15 31.85 -22.24 22.35
N LYS A 16 32.47 -21.07 22.15
CA LYS A 16 33.52 -20.89 21.14
C LYS A 16 34.87 -21.37 21.63
N GLU A 17 35.15 -21.19 22.92
CA GLU A 17 36.44 -21.54 23.51
C GLU A 17 36.47 -22.96 24.09
N GLY A 18 35.31 -23.63 24.20
CA GLY A 18 35.19 -24.99 24.70
C GLY A 18 35.62 -25.15 26.18
N LYS A 19 35.73 -24.05 26.90
CA LYS A 19 36.16 -23.97 28.31
C LYS A 19 35.14 -23.19 29.12
N SER A 20 34.75 -23.74 30.27
CA SER A 20 33.82 -23.04 31.18
C SER A 20 34.50 -21.85 31.84
N PHE A 21 33.76 -20.77 32.09
CA PHE A 21 34.23 -19.59 32.80
C PHE A 21 34.79 -19.93 34.19
N LYS A 22 34.30 -21.00 34.83
CA LYS A 22 34.81 -21.47 36.13
C LYS A 22 36.25 -21.98 36.07
N GLU A 23 36.78 -22.26 34.89
CA GLU A 23 38.15 -22.72 34.68
C GLU A 23 39.13 -21.56 34.47
N LEU A 24 38.65 -20.32 34.38
CA LEU A 24 39.52 -19.15 34.38
C LEU A 24 39.92 -18.76 35.79
N GLU A 25 41.23 -18.59 36.01
CA GLU A 25 41.77 -17.96 37.22
C GLU A 25 41.99 -16.46 37.04
N LYS A 26 42.29 -16.01 35.80
CA LYS A 26 42.55 -14.61 35.45
C LYS A 26 42.08 -14.30 34.04
N CYS A 27 41.83 -13.03 33.75
CA CYS A 27 41.58 -12.55 32.39
C CYS A 27 42.72 -12.98 31.45
N PRO A 28 42.44 -13.66 30.32
CA PRO A 28 43.48 -14.09 29.38
C PRO A 28 44.28 -12.91 28.81
N ASP A 29 43.61 -11.77 28.63
CA ASP A 29 44.15 -10.56 28.04
C ASP A 29 44.87 -9.67 29.06
N CYS A 30 44.15 -9.05 30.01
CA CYS A 30 44.75 -8.08 30.94
C CYS A 30 45.25 -8.67 32.28
N LYS A 31 45.15 -9.99 32.47
CA LYS A 31 45.55 -10.72 33.69
C LYS A 31 44.85 -10.26 34.99
N SER A 32 43.80 -9.44 34.90
CA SER A 32 42.97 -9.06 36.03
C SER A 32 42.26 -10.27 36.63
N ASP A 33 41.92 -10.18 37.91
CA ASP A 33 41.22 -11.24 38.62
C ASP A 33 39.84 -11.50 37.98
N VAL A 34 39.41 -12.77 37.97
CA VAL A 34 38.12 -13.18 37.37
C VAL A 34 36.90 -12.57 38.06
N SER A 35 37.04 -12.06 39.28
CA SER A 35 36.00 -11.25 39.94
C SER A 35 35.62 -9.98 39.16
N ASN A 36 36.48 -9.51 38.24
CA ASN A 36 36.19 -8.36 37.38
C ASN A 36 35.45 -8.73 36.09
N PHE A 37 35.00 -9.98 35.94
CA PHE A 37 34.12 -10.36 34.84
C PHE A 37 32.68 -10.31 35.28
N GLU A 38 31.86 -9.65 34.46
CA GLU A 38 30.41 -9.68 34.62
C GLU A 38 29.79 -10.61 33.58
N ILE A 39 28.77 -11.35 34.02
CA ILE A 39 27.91 -12.12 33.12
C ILE A 39 27.25 -11.11 32.18
N MET A 40 27.44 -11.29 30.88
CA MET A 40 26.64 -10.56 29.91
C MET A 40 25.22 -11.13 29.98
N LYS A 41 24.36 -10.50 30.80
CA LYS A 41 22.92 -10.80 30.82
C LYS A 41 22.39 -10.48 29.43
N LYS A 42 21.67 -11.43 28.84
CA LYS A 42 21.30 -11.44 27.41
C LYS A 42 20.36 -10.30 26.97
N ASP A 43 19.95 -9.39 27.85
CA ASP A 43 19.01 -8.31 27.52
C ASP A 43 19.28 -7.03 28.35
N MET A 44 20.20 -6.18 27.88
CA MET A 44 20.16 -4.75 28.22
C MET A 44 19.56 -4.04 27.00
N ALA A 45 18.24 -3.87 27.01
CA ALA A 45 17.54 -3.14 25.97
C ALA A 45 17.89 -1.65 26.10
N TYR A 46 18.80 -1.16 25.26
CA TYR A 46 18.97 0.27 25.01
C TYR A 46 17.63 0.83 24.53
N LYS A 47 17.16 1.91 25.15
CA LYS A 47 15.84 2.49 24.87
C LYS A 47 15.98 3.87 24.25
N THR A 48 15.07 4.17 23.35
CA THR A 48 14.91 5.50 22.80
C THR A 48 13.76 6.20 23.53
N TYR A 49 13.91 7.49 23.80
CA TYR A 49 12.92 8.27 24.53
C TYR A 49 12.62 9.56 23.78
N GLU A 50 11.39 10.03 23.84
CA GLU A 50 10.95 11.28 23.23
C GLU A 50 10.44 12.24 24.31
N CYS A 51 10.89 13.50 24.28
CA CYS A 51 10.37 14.55 25.15
C CYS A 51 8.98 14.99 24.67
N GLU A 52 7.97 14.84 25.51
CA GLU A 52 6.59 15.23 25.20
C GLU A 52 6.37 16.74 25.02
N VAL A 53 7.33 17.56 25.42
CA VAL A 53 7.20 19.03 25.37
C VAL A 53 7.78 19.60 24.08
N CYS A 54 8.88 19.03 23.59
CA CYS A 54 9.60 19.56 22.43
C CYS A 54 9.98 18.51 21.38
N HIS A 55 9.49 17.28 21.54
CA HIS A 55 9.71 16.14 20.64
C HIS A 55 11.18 15.77 20.41
N TYR A 56 12.06 16.20 21.33
CA TYR A 56 13.47 15.80 21.26
C TYR A 56 13.62 14.32 21.56
N VAL A 57 14.25 13.60 20.63
CA VAL A 57 14.51 12.16 20.73
C VAL A 57 15.90 11.92 21.30
N TYR A 58 15.95 11.22 22.43
CA TYR A 58 17.17 10.77 23.09
C TYR A 58 17.37 9.28 22.89
N ASP A 59 18.49 8.90 22.28
CA ASP A 59 18.85 7.51 21.98
C ASP A 59 20.06 7.11 22.84
N GLU A 60 19.82 6.26 23.85
CA GLU A 60 20.86 5.84 24.78
C GLU A 60 22.01 5.08 24.11
N GLU A 61 21.76 4.45 22.95
CA GLU A 61 22.78 3.72 22.21
C GLU A 61 23.71 4.68 21.46
N LYS A 62 23.15 5.68 20.78
CA LYS A 62 23.93 6.70 20.05
C LYS A 62 24.76 7.57 20.98
N GLU A 63 24.19 7.94 22.11
CA GLU A 63 24.82 8.84 23.07
C GLU A 63 25.77 8.07 24.01
N GLY A 64 25.76 6.73 23.97
CA GLY A 64 26.57 5.87 24.84
C GLY A 64 26.28 6.08 26.34
N GLN A 65 25.13 6.69 26.66
CA GLN A 65 24.78 7.16 27.99
C GLN A 65 23.28 6.98 28.23
N VAL A 66 22.93 6.57 29.45
CA VAL A 66 21.52 6.39 29.84
C VAL A 66 20.84 7.72 30.16
N LEU A 67 19.55 7.86 29.80
CA LEU A 67 18.77 9.11 29.86
C LEU A 67 18.80 9.76 31.24
N VAL A 68 18.77 8.95 32.29
CA VAL A 68 18.81 9.42 33.69
C VAL A 68 20.02 10.29 34.02
N LYS A 69 21.09 10.23 33.22
CA LYS A 69 22.28 11.06 33.41
C LYS A 69 22.20 12.45 32.75
N LEU A 70 21.18 12.78 31.94
CA LEU A 70 21.03 14.13 31.36
C LEU A 70 20.51 15.17 32.36
N GLY A 71 19.83 14.74 33.43
CA GLY A 71 19.18 15.62 34.41
C GLY A 71 17.94 16.37 33.90
N LYS A 72 18.01 16.99 32.71
CA LYS A 72 16.90 17.70 32.05
C LYS A 72 17.01 17.57 30.52
N CYS A 73 15.91 17.86 29.81
CA CYS A 73 15.93 17.92 28.36
C CYS A 73 16.99 18.92 27.88
N PRO A 74 17.91 18.55 26.98
CA PRO A 74 18.96 19.44 26.51
C PRO A 74 18.43 20.56 25.59
N VAL A 75 17.24 20.37 24.99
CA VAL A 75 16.62 21.33 24.08
C VAL A 75 15.72 22.32 24.82
N CYS A 76 14.74 21.84 25.57
CA CYS A 76 13.73 22.71 26.21
C CYS A 76 13.89 22.87 27.72
N GLY A 77 14.84 22.17 28.36
CA GLY A 77 15.05 22.22 29.81
C GLY A 77 13.97 21.52 30.65
N SER A 78 12.98 20.88 30.02
CA SER A 78 11.93 20.13 30.72
C SER A 78 12.51 18.99 31.57
N PRO A 79 11.90 18.66 32.72
CA PRO A 79 12.37 17.56 33.56
C PRO A 79 12.22 16.22 32.84
N LEU A 80 13.10 15.26 33.14
CA LEU A 80 13.12 13.93 32.50
C LEU A 80 11.79 13.16 32.63
N SER A 81 10.96 13.49 33.62
CA SER A 81 9.58 12.96 33.75
C SER A 81 8.69 13.19 32.52
N LYS A 82 9.06 14.14 31.65
CA LYS A 82 8.38 14.44 30.39
C LYS A 82 8.95 13.67 29.20
N PHE A 83 9.81 12.67 29.42
CA PHE A 83 10.26 11.76 28.37
C PHE A 83 9.46 10.47 28.42
N LYS A 84 8.98 10.03 27.25
CA LYS A 84 8.31 8.74 27.07
C LYS A 84 9.20 7.78 26.30
N ALA A 85 9.29 6.54 26.76
CA ALA A 85 10.00 5.49 26.03
C ALA A 85 9.24 5.15 24.74
N ILE A 86 9.94 5.14 23.62
CA ILE A 86 9.43 4.73 22.31
C ILE A 86 10.11 3.42 21.91
N GLN A 87 9.34 2.44 21.41
CA GLN A 87 9.89 1.19 20.89
C GLN A 87 10.31 1.40 19.44
N LYS A 88 11.59 1.18 19.15
CA LYS A 88 12.17 1.29 17.81
C LYS A 88 11.86 0.01 17.03
N THR A 89 10.70 -0.10 16.39
CA THR A 89 10.57 -0.97 15.21
C THR A 89 11.11 -0.16 14.03
N GLU A 90 12.37 -0.36 13.68
CA GLU A 90 12.95 0.24 12.48
C GLU A 90 12.33 -0.41 11.24
N TYR A 91 11.20 0.11 10.80
CA TYR A 91 10.76 -0.07 9.42
C TYR A 91 11.59 0.89 8.57
N ARG A 92 12.44 0.36 7.69
CA ARG A 92 13.29 1.17 6.81
C ARG A 92 12.77 1.11 5.37
N ILE A 93 12.80 2.24 4.70
CA ILE A 93 12.49 2.35 3.27
C ILE A 93 13.84 2.40 2.54
N TYR A 94 13.95 1.63 1.46
CA TYR A 94 15.16 1.53 0.65
C TYR A 94 14.86 1.88 -0.81
N GLN A 95 15.83 2.50 -1.48
CA GLN A 95 15.75 2.83 -2.90
C GLN A 95 16.84 2.08 -3.68
N CYS A 96 16.46 1.41 -4.76
CA CYS A 96 17.40 0.80 -5.69
C CYS A 96 18.10 1.88 -6.52
N ARG A 97 19.43 1.94 -6.47
CA ARG A 97 20.25 2.90 -7.23
C ARG A 97 20.22 2.69 -8.75
N ILE A 98 19.75 1.53 -9.22
CA ILE A 98 19.74 1.17 -10.64
C ILE A 98 18.45 1.60 -11.33
N CYS A 99 17.29 1.36 -10.71
CA CYS A 99 15.98 1.62 -11.31
C CYS A 99 15.08 2.53 -10.49
N ASN A 100 15.52 2.99 -9.32
CA ASN A 100 14.74 3.77 -8.35
C ASN A 100 13.54 3.02 -7.76
N TYR A 101 13.50 1.68 -7.85
CA TYR A 101 12.51 0.89 -7.13
C TYR A 101 12.58 1.16 -5.63
N ILE A 102 11.42 1.30 -5.01
CA ILE A 102 11.26 1.60 -3.60
C ILE A 102 10.78 0.36 -2.87
N HIS A 103 11.57 -0.09 -1.90
CA HIS A 103 11.24 -1.18 -0.99
C HIS A 103 10.85 -0.62 0.38
N ASP A 104 9.57 -0.72 0.74
CA ASP A 104 9.08 -0.33 2.07
C ASP A 104 8.78 -1.59 2.90
N GLU A 105 9.65 -1.88 3.87
CA GLU A 105 9.54 -3.05 4.74
C GLU A 105 8.21 -3.07 5.54
N LYS A 106 7.59 -1.92 5.80
CA LYS A 106 6.30 -1.84 6.52
C LYS A 106 5.15 -2.29 5.64
N THR A 107 5.09 -1.76 4.42
CA THR A 107 4.01 -2.03 3.47
C THR A 107 4.12 -3.43 2.91
N GLU A 108 5.33 -3.84 2.55
CA GLU A 108 5.59 -5.15 1.93
C GLU A 108 5.66 -6.28 2.94
N LYS A 109 5.87 -5.98 4.24
CA LYS A 109 6.05 -6.96 5.32
C LYS A 109 7.19 -7.95 5.05
N ILE A 110 8.12 -7.58 4.17
CA ILE A 110 9.31 -8.35 3.80
C ILE A 110 10.52 -7.46 4.09
N PRO A 111 11.44 -7.85 4.98
CA PRO A 111 12.70 -7.14 5.18
C PRO A 111 13.58 -7.15 3.92
N LEU A 112 14.38 -6.11 3.67
CA LEU A 112 15.27 -6.01 2.50
C LEU A 112 16.22 -7.21 2.40
N LYS A 113 16.73 -7.67 3.55
CA LYS A 113 17.63 -8.83 3.64
C LYS A 113 17.02 -10.15 3.13
N ASP A 114 15.69 -10.23 3.08
CA ASP A 114 14.96 -11.43 2.70
C ASP A 114 14.56 -11.40 1.20
N LEU A 115 14.85 -10.29 0.51
CA LEU A 115 14.79 -10.20 -0.96
C LEU A 115 15.99 -10.91 -1.58
N LYS A 116 15.75 -11.63 -2.69
CA LYS A 116 16.82 -12.24 -3.49
C LYS A 116 17.46 -11.25 -4.45
N GLU A 117 16.65 -10.40 -5.05
CA GLU A 117 17.02 -9.40 -6.05
C GLU A 117 15.98 -8.28 -6.05
N CYS A 118 16.29 -7.16 -6.69
CA CYS A 118 15.34 -6.07 -6.89
C CYS A 118 14.09 -6.59 -7.64
N PRO A 119 12.89 -6.45 -7.09
CA PRO A 119 11.67 -6.94 -7.72
C PRO A 119 11.37 -6.32 -9.10
N ASP A 120 11.90 -5.12 -9.36
CA ASP A 120 11.64 -4.36 -10.59
C ASP A 120 12.70 -4.61 -11.68
N CYS A 121 13.99 -4.56 -11.34
CA CYS A 121 15.06 -4.62 -12.33
C CYS A 121 15.97 -5.88 -12.23
N GLY A 122 15.74 -6.75 -11.25
CA GLY A 122 16.56 -7.95 -11.02
C GLY A 122 17.99 -7.66 -10.57
N SER A 123 18.33 -6.40 -10.24
CA SER A 123 19.65 -6.07 -9.72
C SER A 123 19.84 -6.65 -8.33
N ASP A 124 21.07 -7.00 -7.98
CA ASP A 124 21.42 -7.47 -6.64
C ASP A 124 20.99 -6.48 -5.54
N ILE A 125 20.58 -7.01 -4.38
CA ILE A 125 20.09 -6.21 -3.23
C ILE A 125 21.14 -5.22 -2.69
N SER A 126 22.44 -5.42 -2.96
CA SER A 126 23.51 -4.46 -2.64
C SER A 126 23.35 -3.11 -3.38
N ASN A 127 22.51 -3.05 -4.41
CA ASN A 127 22.19 -1.81 -5.10
C ASN A 127 21.18 -0.94 -4.35
N PHE A 128 20.58 -1.42 -3.26
CA PHE A 128 19.69 -0.63 -2.43
C PHE A 128 20.46 0.24 -1.43
N GLU A 129 19.99 1.47 -1.27
CA GLU A 129 20.43 2.39 -0.23
C GLU A 129 19.24 2.87 0.62
N PRO A 130 19.44 3.26 1.89
CA PRO A 130 18.38 3.82 2.70
C PRO A 130 17.81 5.07 2.02
N ALA A 131 16.49 5.09 1.82
CA ALA A 131 15.81 6.23 1.25
C ALA A 131 15.69 7.37 2.27
N GLU A 132 15.97 8.61 1.86
CA GLU A 132 15.65 9.77 2.68
C GLU A 132 14.14 9.95 2.75
N THR A 133 13.61 10.00 3.97
CA THR A 133 12.18 10.11 4.22
C THR A 133 11.84 11.37 5.02
N ASN A 134 10.66 11.95 4.77
CA ASN A 134 10.15 13.06 5.56
C ASN A 134 9.53 12.58 6.88
N GLU A 135 9.04 13.50 7.71
CA GLU A 135 8.37 13.21 8.99
C GLU A 135 7.13 12.30 8.88
N ASN A 136 6.61 12.11 7.66
CA ASN A 136 5.49 11.23 7.35
C ASN A 136 5.92 9.91 6.66
N ASN A 137 7.22 9.58 6.67
CA ASN A 137 7.82 8.39 6.03
C ASN A 137 7.65 8.31 4.50
N TRP A 138 7.54 9.44 3.79
CA TRP A 138 7.56 9.44 2.31
C TRP A 138 8.97 9.71 1.80
N LEU A 139 9.34 9.10 0.67
CA LEU A 139 10.58 9.45 -0.02
C LEU A 139 10.62 10.93 -0.38
N ILE A 140 11.81 11.51 -0.27
CA ILE A 140 12.08 12.87 -0.67
C ILE A 140 13.12 12.84 -1.80
N SER A 141 12.71 13.11 -3.05
CA SER A 141 13.69 13.36 -4.14
C SER A 141 14.26 14.80 -4.18
N PHE A 142 13.84 15.67 -3.25
CA PHE A 142 14.21 17.10 -3.20
C PHE A 142 15.09 17.50 -1.99
N PRO A 143 15.93 18.54 -2.11
CA PRO A 143 16.68 19.07 -0.98
C PRO A 143 15.76 19.55 0.16
N LYS A 144 16.10 19.19 1.41
CA LYS A 144 15.28 19.43 2.61
C LYS A 144 14.76 20.85 2.79
N GLN A 145 15.52 21.86 2.36
CA GLN A 145 15.15 23.26 2.46
C GLN A 145 13.95 23.68 1.59
N TYR A 146 13.52 22.84 0.65
CA TYR A 146 12.37 23.09 -0.23
C TYR A 146 11.15 22.23 0.12
N ILE A 147 11.22 21.46 1.21
CA ILE A 147 10.08 20.69 1.71
C ILE A 147 9.06 21.66 2.32
N ARG A 148 7.79 21.49 1.93
CA ARG A 148 6.63 22.22 2.43
C ARG A 148 5.68 21.22 3.07
N ASN A 149 5.35 21.45 4.32
CA ASN A 149 4.36 20.68 5.09
C ASN A 149 3.22 21.60 5.56
N ASP A 150 2.71 22.41 4.62
CA ASP A 150 1.69 23.42 4.89
C ASP A 150 0.29 22.80 4.82
N GLU A 151 -0.42 22.72 5.94
CA GLU A 151 -1.78 22.15 6.03
C GLU A 151 -2.80 22.85 5.12
N SER A 152 -2.54 24.09 4.70
CA SER A 152 -3.42 24.79 3.74
C SER A 152 -3.29 24.28 2.31
N VAL A 153 -2.27 23.46 2.02
CA VAL A 153 -2.00 22.90 0.68
C VAL A 153 -2.33 21.42 0.66
N ARG A 154 -3.63 21.13 0.53
CA ARG A 154 -4.27 19.81 0.52
C ARG A 154 -3.59 18.71 -0.34
N HIS A 155 -2.88 19.07 -1.40
CA HIS A 155 -2.30 18.12 -2.37
C HIS A 155 -0.77 18.13 -2.40
N MET A 156 -0.11 18.66 -1.37
CA MET A 156 1.35 18.72 -1.34
C MET A 156 1.99 17.33 -1.48
N ASP A 157 1.37 16.32 -0.87
CA ASP A 157 1.79 14.91 -0.97
C ASP A 157 1.64 14.36 -2.39
N THR A 158 0.59 14.75 -3.11
CA THR A 158 0.37 14.37 -4.50
C THR A 158 1.43 14.99 -5.41
N ILE A 159 1.80 16.24 -5.15
CA ILE A 159 2.86 16.95 -5.88
C ILE A 159 4.21 16.24 -5.67
N TYR A 160 4.55 15.87 -4.44
CA TYR A 160 5.77 15.11 -4.16
C TYR A 160 5.77 13.74 -4.86
N LYS A 161 4.66 13.01 -4.82
CA LYS A 161 4.52 11.73 -5.53
C LYS A 161 4.66 11.89 -7.04
N LEU A 162 4.15 12.98 -7.63
CA LEU A 162 4.31 13.26 -9.07
C LEU A 162 5.77 13.58 -9.43
N CYS A 163 6.46 14.36 -8.60
CA CYS A 163 7.85 14.73 -8.87
C CYS A 163 8.80 13.53 -8.71
N ASP A 164 8.59 12.69 -7.69
CA ASP A 164 9.44 11.52 -7.44
C ASP A 164 9.23 10.41 -8.48
N SER A 165 7.97 10.17 -8.87
CA SER A 165 7.65 9.07 -9.78
C SER A 165 7.72 9.43 -11.27
N GLY A 166 7.60 10.73 -11.61
CA GLY A 166 7.51 11.21 -12.99
C GLY A 166 6.27 10.69 -13.76
N LYS A 167 5.35 9.99 -13.09
CA LYS A 167 4.21 9.30 -13.70
C LYS A 167 2.90 10.03 -13.36
N PRO A 168 1.99 10.21 -14.34
CA PRO A 168 0.68 10.80 -14.06
C PRO A 168 -0.12 9.91 -13.12
N ILE A 169 -0.59 10.49 -12.01
CA ILE A 169 -1.46 9.80 -11.07
C ILE A 169 -2.87 9.80 -11.65
N THR A 170 -3.41 8.61 -11.94
CA THR A 170 -4.83 8.44 -12.28
C THR A 170 -5.56 8.04 -11.00
N ALA A 171 -6.31 8.98 -10.43
CA ALA A 171 -7.24 8.73 -9.34
C ALA A 171 -8.66 9.09 -9.81
N PRO A 172 -9.71 8.35 -9.39
CA PRO A 172 -11.07 8.84 -9.56
C PRO A 172 -11.22 10.20 -8.87
N MET A 173 -12.11 11.04 -9.38
CA MET A 173 -12.50 12.24 -8.65
C MET A 173 -13.13 11.81 -7.31
N ALA A 174 -12.38 11.93 -6.23
CA ALA A 174 -12.93 11.94 -4.88
C ALA A 174 -13.13 13.39 -4.48
N THR A 175 -14.32 13.71 -3.97
CA THR A 175 -14.60 15.01 -3.36
C THR A 175 -14.37 14.90 -1.85
N GLU A 176 -13.93 16.00 -1.22
CA GLU A 176 -13.95 16.11 0.25
C GLU A 176 -15.29 16.62 0.78
N LEU A 177 -16.21 16.99 -0.12
CA LEU A 177 -17.57 17.30 0.28
C LEU A 177 -18.21 16.02 0.81
N PRO A 178 -18.97 16.10 1.93
CA PRO A 178 -19.80 14.98 2.35
C PRO A 178 -20.75 14.63 1.21
N MET A 179 -20.58 13.43 0.66
CA MET A 179 -21.45 12.86 -0.36
C MET A 179 -22.34 11.83 0.31
N PRO A 180 -23.61 11.68 -0.13
CA PRO A 180 -24.47 10.63 0.35
C PRO A 180 -23.78 9.27 0.19
N ASP A 181 -23.67 8.52 1.27
CA ASP A 181 -23.25 7.13 1.23
C ASP A 181 -24.46 6.20 1.39
N TRP A 182 -24.20 4.89 1.54
CA TRP A 182 -25.28 3.92 1.70
C TRP A 182 -26.00 4.04 3.05
N ASP A 183 -25.37 4.61 4.08
CA ASP A 183 -25.97 4.85 5.40
C ASP A 183 -26.94 6.03 5.36
N ASP A 184 -26.78 6.94 4.38
CA ASP A 184 -27.72 8.04 4.12
C ASP A 184 -29.00 7.60 3.38
N ILE A 185 -29.07 6.34 2.90
CA ILE A 185 -30.20 5.82 2.11
C ILE A 185 -31.10 4.92 2.96
N LEU A 186 -32.30 5.39 3.28
CA LEU A 186 -33.35 4.58 3.90
C LEU A 186 -34.24 3.90 2.84
N ILE A 187 -34.22 2.58 2.79
CA ILE A 187 -35.17 1.80 1.98
C ILE A 187 -36.46 1.60 2.78
N LEU A 188 -37.55 2.23 2.33
CA LEU A 188 -38.86 2.07 2.96
C LEU A 188 -39.48 0.74 2.54
N GLY A 189 -39.59 -0.18 3.50
CA GLY A 189 -40.32 -1.43 3.31
C GLY A 189 -41.80 -1.16 3.05
N ASN A 190 -42.36 -1.88 2.08
CA ASN A 190 -43.79 -1.82 1.82
C ASN A 190 -44.57 -2.45 2.99
N GLN A 191 -45.80 -2.01 3.25
CA GLN A 191 -46.60 -2.49 4.38
C GLN A 191 -48.05 -2.85 4.02
N LEU A 192 -48.67 -2.16 3.05
CA LEU A 192 -50.12 -2.27 2.81
C LEU A 192 -50.54 -2.33 1.35
N ASN A 193 -49.88 -1.62 0.42
CA ASN A 193 -50.26 -1.66 -0.99
C ASN A 193 -49.07 -1.45 -1.96
N PRO A 194 -48.63 -2.50 -2.69
CA PRO A 194 -49.10 -3.89 -2.54
C PRO A 194 -48.79 -4.44 -1.14
N MET A 195 -49.40 -5.53 -0.72
CA MET A 195 -48.95 -6.20 0.52
C MET A 195 -47.48 -6.66 0.34
N PRO A 196 -46.69 -6.75 1.43
CA PRO A 196 -45.39 -7.39 1.38
C PRO A 196 -45.49 -8.80 0.77
N LEU A 197 -44.44 -9.23 0.09
CA LEU A 197 -44.33 -10.61 -0.36
C LEU A 197 -44.03 -11.51 0.84
N GLU A 198 -44.43 -12.78 0.74
CA GLU A 198 -44.03 -13.83 1.68
C GLU A 198 -42.51 -14.07 1.62
N GLU A 199 -41.95 -14.65 2.69
CA GLU A 199 -40.49 -14.85 2.85
C GLU A 199 -39.87 -15.69 1.72
N ASP A 200 -40.60 -16.68 1.22
CA ASP A 200 -40.17 -17.63 0.18
C ASP A 200 -40.71 -17.29 -1.22
N ALA A 201 -41.31 -16.10 -1.37
CA ALA A 201 -41.82 -15.66 -2.66
C ALA A 201 -40.68 -15.55 -3.68
N GLU A 202 -40.86 -16.16 -4.86
CA GLU A 202 -39.92 -15.99 -5.96
C GLU A 202 -39.93 -14.52 -6.43
N VAL A 203 -38.75 -13.90 -6.40
CA VAL A 203 -38.52 -12.56 -6.93
C VAL A 203 -37.66 -12.62 -8.19
N SER A 204 -38.08 -11.89 -9.22
CA SER A 204 -37.25 -11.72 -10.42
C SER A 204 -36.35 -10.50 -10.25
N ALA A 205 -35.04 -10.73 -10.39
CA ALA A 205 -34.06 -9.66 -10.56
C ALA A 205 -33.81 -9.33 -12.05
N THR A 206 -34.52 -10.01 -12.96
CA THR A 206 -34.36 -9.85 -14.40
C THR A 206 -34.53 -8.39 -14.78
N THR A 207 -33.51 -7.85 -15.43
CA THR A 207 -33.41 -6.45 -15.76
C THR A 207 -33.44 -6.29 -17.27
N VAL A 208 -34.34 -5.44 -17.75
CA VAL A 208 -34.52 -5.13 -19.18
C VAL A 208 -34.04 -3.70 -19.43
N ILE A 209 -32.90 -3.57 -20.09
CA ILE A 209 -32.33 -2.29 -20.48
C ILE A 209 -32.85 -1.93 -21.87
N GLY A 210 -33.46 -0.76 -22.00
CA GLY A 210 -34.09 -0.32 -23.25
C GLY A 210 -35.41 -1.04 -23.54
N LYS A 211 -36.32 -1.16 -22.57
CA LYS A 211 -37.61 -1.89 -22.68
C LYS A 211 -38.48 -1.58 -23.91
N ASN A 212 -38.32 -0.41 -24.53
CA ASN A 212 -39.05 0.03 -25.73
C ASN A 212 -38.21 -0.04 -27.01
N ALA A 213 -36.96 -0.52 -26.93
CA ALA A 213 -36.11 -0.73 -28.09
C ALA A 213 -36.59 -1.96 -28.87
N GLU A 214 -36.31 -1.98 -30.18
CA GLU A 214 -36.59 -3.16 -31.02
C GLU A 214 -35.83 -4.40 -30.54
N LYS A 215 -34.63 -4.20 -29.97
CA LYS A 215 -33.77 -5.25 -29.41
C LYS A 215 -33.35 -4.85 -27.98
N PRO A 216 -34.20 -5.08 -26.97
CA PRO A 216 -33.86 -4.77 -25.59
C PRO A 216 -32.75 -5.73 -25.09
N LEU A 217 -31.87 -5.21 -24.24
CA LEU A 217 -30.87 -6.04 -23.56
C LEU A 217 -31.49 -6.62 -22.29
N VAL A 218 -31.52 -7.95 -22.18
CA VAL A 218 -32.06 -8.67 -21.02
C VAL A 218 -30.93 -9.42 -20.29
N ILE A 219 -30.81 -9.17 -18.99
CA ILE A 219 -29.90 -9.81 -18.05
C ILE A 219 -30.67 -10.28 -16.82
N GLU A 220 -30.19 -11.28 -16.09
CA GLU A 220 -30.96 -11.90 -14.99
C GLU A 220 -30.88 -11.14 -13.66
N ASN A 221 -30.04 -10.11 -13.57
CA ASN A 221 -29.85 -9.28 -12.39
C ASN A 221 -29.40 -7.86 -12.79
N PRO A 222 -29.60 -6.83 -11.94
CA PRO A 222 -29.32 -5.43 -12.29
C PRO A 222 -27.84 -5.03 -12.20
N VAL A 223 -26.91 -6.00 -12.14
CA VAL A 223 -25.49 -5.74 -11.95
C VAL A 223 -24.72 -6.34 -13.11
N TYR A 224 -23.87 -5.55 -13.77
CA TYR A 224 -23.00 -6.04 -14.84
C TYR A 224 -21.57 -5.51 -14.69
N VAL A 225 -20.63 -6.13 -15.38
CA VAL A 225 -19.21 -5.71 -15.34
C VAL A 225 -19.01 -4.51 -16.26
N SER A 226 -18.71 -3.35 -15.67
CA SER A 226 -18.56 -2.09 -16.40
C SER A 226 -17.30 -2.02 -17.29
N HIS A 227 -17.24 -0.98 -18.11
CA HIS A 227 -16.23 -0.74 -19.13
C HIS A 227 -14.83 -0.56 -18.54
N MET A 228 -13.93 -1.49 -18.87
CA MET A 228 -12.49 -1.42 -18.57
C MET A 228 -11.70 -1.89 -19.78
N SER A 229 -10.78 -1.08 -20.29
CA SER A 229 -10.06 -1.34 -21.54
C SER A 229 -9.13 -2.55 -21.45
N TYR A 230 -8.97 -3.27 -22.56
CA TYR A 230 -7.78 -4.11 -22.75
C TYR A 230 -6.56 -3.19 -22.90
N GLY A 231 -5.52 -3.43 -22.09
CA GLY A 231 -4.43 -2.47 -21.87
C GLY A 231 -4.42 -1.99 -20.42
N ALA A 232 -5.55 -1.47 -19.93
CA ALA A 232 -5.72 -1.21 -18.49
C ALA A 232 -5.88 -2.51 -17.68
N LEU A 233 -6.58 -3.50 -18.28
CA LEU A 233 -6.64 -4.87 -17.77
C LEU A 233 -5.92 -5.83 -18.71
N SER A 234 -5.31 -6.87 -18.12
CA SER A 234 -4.73 -7.97 -18.88
C SER A 234 -5.82 -8.77 -19.63
N LYS A 235 -5.39 -9.50 -20.67
CA LYS A 235 -6.28 -10.39 -21.44
C LYS A 235 -6.95 -11.42 -20.53
N GLU A 236 -6.18 -12.02 -19.63
CA GLU A 236 -6.61 -13.07 -18.70
C GLU A 236 -7.68 -12.53 -17.75
N SER A 237 -7.49 -11.32 -17.22
CA SER A 237 -8.46 -10.65 -16.34
C SER A 237 -9.80 -10.43 -17.05
N LYS A 238 -9.76 -9.97 -18.29
CA LYS A 238 -11.00 -9.75 -19.07
C LYS A 238 -11.71 -11.06 -19.40
N ILE A 239 -10.99 -12.13 -19.72
CA ILE A 239 -11.57 -13.46 -19.96
C ILE A 239 -12.21 -14.01 -18.67
N ALA A 240 -11.55 -13.84 -17.52
CA ALA A 240 -12.08 -14.25 -16.23
C ALA A 240 -13.39 -13.51 -15.89
N LEU A 241 -13.44 -12.19 -16.11
CA LEU A 241 -14.63 -11.38 -15.92
C LEU A 241 -15.77 -11.80 -16.85
N ALA A 242 -15.48 -12.09 -18.12
CA ALA A 242 -16.48 -12.60 -19.07
C ALA A 242 -17.07 -13.95 -18.63
N LYS A 243 -16.23 -14.91 -18.23
CA LYS A 243 -16.69 -16.20 -17.69
C LYS A 243 -17.52 -16.03 -16.43
N GLY A 244 -17.15 -15.07 -15.58
CA GLY A 244 -17.93 -14.68 -14.41
C GLY A 244 -19.30 -14.14 -14.80
N SER A 245 -19.35 -13.22 -15.78
CA SER A 245 -20.61 -12.65 -16.27
C SER A 245 -21.52 -13.71 -16.89
N PHE A 246 -20.97 -14.69 -17.60
CA PHE A 246 -21.69 -15.87 -18.10
C PHE A 246 -22.37 -16.65 -16.97
N LYS A 247 -21.61 -17.02 -15.94
CA LYS A 247 -22.13 -17.77 -14.79
C LYS A 247 -23.18 -16.99 -14.01
N ALA A 248 -22.99 -15.67 -13.87
CA ALA A 248 -23.92 -14.77 -13.23
C ALA A 248 -25.10 -14.35 -14.14
N LYS A 249 -25.13 -14.82 -15.39
CA LYS A 249 -26.12 -14.45 -16.41
C LYS A 249 -26.32 -12.93 -16.54
N THR A 250 -25.20 -12.21 -16.61
CA THR A 250 -25.16 -10.74 -16.74
C THR A 250 -24.14 -10.27 -17.78
N ALA A 251 -24.17 -8.98 -18.10
CA ALA A 251 -23.35 -8.41 -19.16
C ALA A 251 -21.87 -8.20 -18.78
N MET A 252 -21.03 -8.26 -19.81
CA MET A 252 -19.62 -7.85 -19.78
C MET A 252 -19.40 -6.72 -20.78
N CYS A 253 -18.80 -5.63 -20.33
CA CYS A 253 -18.48 -4.48 -21.15
C CYS A 253 -17.08 -4.58 -21.81
N SER A 254 -16.93 -4.01 -23.00
CA SER A 254 -15.67 -4.07 -23.76
C SER A 254 -14.54 -3.23 -23.16
N GLY A 255 -14.85 -2.00 -22.74
CA GLY A 255 -13.84 -0.95 -22.55
C GLY A 255 -13.31 -0.36 -23.86
N GLU A 256 -12.51 0.71 -23.77
CA GLU A 256 -11.95 1.45 -24.93
C GLU A 256 -10.83 0.71 -25.69
N GLY A 257 -10.22 -0.30 -25.05
CA GLY A 257 -8.95 -0.94 -25.46
C GLY A 257 -9.03 -1.95 -26.59
N GLY A 258 -10.10 -1.89 -27.38
CA GLY A 258 -10.38 -2.82 -28.45
C GLY A 258 -11.01 -4.15 -28.02
N ILE A 259 -11.44 -4.94 -29.02
CA ILE A 259 -12.22 -6.15 -28.82
C ILE A 259 -11.31 -7.39 -28.83
N LEU A 260 -11.37 -8.15 -27.75
CA LEU A 260 -10.83 -9.51 -27.68
C LEU A 260 -11.94 -10.51 -28.00
N PRO A 261 -11.85 -11.27 -29.10
CA PRO A 261 -12.87 -12.26 -29.48
C PRO A 261 -13.15 -13.27 -28.37
N GLU A 262 -12.13 -13.68 -27.61
CA GLU A 262 -12.29 -14.63 -26.52
C GLU A 262 -13.17 -14.09 -25.39
N VAL A 263 -13.01 -12.81 -25.04
CA VAL A 263 -13.82 -12.15 -24.00
C VAL A 263 -15.28 -12.10 -24.44
N LYS A 264 -15.53 -11.79 -25.71
CA LYS A 264 -16.87 -11.72 -26.26
C LYS A 264 -17.55 -13.09 -26.31
N ASN A 265 -16.83 -14.12 -26.76
CA ASN A 265 -17.36 -15.48 -26.86
C ASN A 265 -17.66 -16.11 -25.50
N GLU A 266 -16.98 -15.66 -24.44
CA GLU A 266 -17.14 -16.18 -23.09
C GLU A 266 -18.14 -15.38 -22.24
N ALA A 267 -18.66 -14.24 -22.72
CA ALA A 267 -19.61 -13.40 -21.99
C ALA A 267 -21.06 -13.90 -22.16
N TYR A 268 -21.91 -13.72 -21.14
CA TYR A 268 -23.37 -13.97 -21.29
C TYR A 268 -23.99 -13.01 -22.32
N LYS A 269 -23.71 -11.73 -22.11
CA LYS A 269 -24.12 -10.58 -22.91
C LYS A 269 -22.92 -9.66 -23.04
N TYR A 270 -22.72 -9.11 -24.22
CA TYR A 270 -21.56 -8.27 -24.51
C TYR A 270 -21.99 -6.86 -24.91
N ILE A 271 -21.50 -5.87 -24.17
CA ILE A 271 -21.76 -4.45 -24.43
C ILE A 271 -20.49 -3.81 -25.02
N PHE A 272 -20.60 -3.28 -26.23
CA PHE A 272 -19.49 -2.61 -26.90
C PHE A 272 -19.46 -1.11 -26.58
N GLU A 273 -18.31 -0.59 -26.15
CA GLU A 273 -18.10 0.85 -25.94
C GLU A 273 -17.79 1.54 -27.27
N TYR A 274 -18.68 2.44 -27.68
CA TYR A 274 -18.40 3.37 -28.76
C TYR A 274 -17.75 4.63 -28.20
N VAL A 275 -16.47 4.83 -28.51
CA VAL A 275 -15.68 6.00 -28.08
C VAL A 275 -15.41 6.97 -29.24
N PRO A 276 -15.15 8.27 -28.96
CA PRO A 276 -14.85 9.26 -30.00
C PRO A 276 -13.70 8.88 -30.93
N ASN A 277 -12.68 8.18 -30.41
CA ASN A 277 -11.51 7.74 -31.19
C ASN A 277 -11.80 6.55 -32.11
N LYS A 278 -13.01 5.98 -32.06
CA LYS A 278 -13.47 4.88 -32.91
C LYS A 278 -12.60 3.62 -32.85
N TYR A 279 -11.98 3.34 -31.70
CA TYR A 279 -11.21 2.12 -31.53
C TYR A 279 -12.09 0.88 -31.70
N SER A 280 -11.64 -0.04 -32.55
CA SER A 280 -12.38 -1.26 -32.93
C SER A 280 -13.78 -1.03 -33.49
N VAL A 281 -14.12 0.20 -33.91
CA VAL A 281 -15.39 0.49 -34.60
C VAL A 281 -15.27 0.04 -36.05
N THR A 282 -15.73 -1.18 -36.30
CA THR A 282 -15.87 -1.76 -37.64
C THR A 282 -17.31 -2.23 -37.82
N ASP A 283 -17.78 -2.33 -39.07
CA ASP A 283 -19.13 -2.83 -39.37
C ASP A 283 -19.39 -4.22 -38.75
N GLU A 284 -18.36 -5.06 -38.70
CA GLU A 284 -18.41 -6.38 -38.07
C GLU A 284 -18.61 -6.27 -36.55
N ASN A 285 -17.82 -5.41 -35.90
CA ASN A 285 -17.86 -5.23 -34.45
C ASN A 285 -19.11 -4.50 -33.96
N LEU A 286 -19.77 -3.71 -34.81
CA LEU A 286 -21.03 -3.03 -34.49
C LEU A 286 -22.26 -3.94 -34.62
N LYS A 287 -22.20 -5.03 -35.40
CA LYS A 287 -23.34 -5.92 -35.66
C LYS A 287 -23.49 -7.09 -34.69
N THR A 288 -22.42 -7.37 -33.96
CA THR A 288 -22.24 -8.58 -33.17
C THR A 288 -22.37 -8.42 -31.64
N PRO A 289 -22.39 -7.23 -31.01
CA PRO A 289 -22.63 -7.11 -29.57
C PRO A 289 -24.14 -7.13 -29.28
N ASP A 290 -24.52 -7.43 -28.03
CA ASP A 290 -25.92 -7.38 -27.61
C ASP A 290 -26.41 -5.94 -27.39
N ALA A 291 -25.50 -5.02 -27.07
CA ALA A 291 -25.76 -3.59 -26.96
C ALA A 291 -24.52 -2.75 -27.28
N ILE A 292 -24.74 -1.47 -27.57
CA ILE A 292 -23.68 -0.47 -27.78
C ILE A 292 -23.88 0.64 -26.75
N GLU A 293 -22.83 0.93 -25.99
CA GLU A 293 -22.78 2.04 -25.04
C GLU A 293 -21.95 3.17 -25.65
N ILE A 294 -22.55 4.37 -25.81
CA ILE A 294 -21.84 5.53 -26.36
C ILE A 294 -21.20 6.30 -25.22
N LYS A 295 -19.86 6.28 -25.17
CA LYS A 295 -19.10 7.01 -24.17
C LYS A 295 -19.04 8.49 -24.50
N ILE A 296 -19.81 9.28 -23.76
CA ILE A 296 -19.73 10.75 -23.81
C ILE A 296 -18.64 11.29 -22.86
N GLY A 297 -18.40 10.60 -21.75
CA GLY A 297 -17.37 10.97 -20.78
C GLY A 297 -17.20 9.90 -19.70
N GLN A 298 -16.23 10.13 -18.82
CA GLN A 298 -15.98 9.27 -17.66
C GLN A 298 -15.68 10.10 -16.42
N ALA A 299 -16.13 9.64 -15.26
CA ALA A 299 -15.98 10.37 -14.00
C ALA A 299 -14.52 10.58 -13.60
N THR A 300 -13.61 9.67 -13.94
CA THR A 300 -12.19 9.83 -13.62
C THR A 300 -11.57 11.04 -14.31
N LYS A 301 -12.05 11.41 -15.51
CA LYS A 301 -11.48 12.46 -16.36
C LYS A 301 -12.58 13.14 -17.19
N PRO A 302 -13.46 13.97 -16.59
CA PRO A 302 -14.53 14.62 -17.34
C PRO A 302 -13.96 15.52 -18.45
N GLY A 303 -14.53 15.45 -19.65
CA GLY A 303 -14.10 16.25 -20.79
C GLY A 303 -12.82 15.77 -21.50
N MET A 304 -12.22 14.64 -21.06
CA MET A 304 -11.06 14.04 -21.70
C MET A 304 -11.36 12.57 -22.08
N GLY A 305 -10.76 12.10 -23.18
CA GLY A 305 -10.85 10.69 -23.60
C GLY A 305 -10.02 9.74 -22.74
N GLY A 306 -10.11 8.44 -22.99
CA GLY A 306 -9.22 7.46 -22.36
C GLY A 306 -7.76 7.68 -22.73
N LEU A 307 -6.88 7.28 -21.80
CA LEU A 307 -5.45 7.12 -22.04
C LEU A 307 -5.19 5.62 -21.98
N LEU A 308 -4.46 5.09 -22.96
CA LEU A 308 -4.05 3.70 -23.08
C LEU A 308 -2.54 3.60 -22.96
#